data_AF-A0A151HHF0-F1
#
_entry.id   AF-A0A151HHF0-F1
#
_cell.length_a   1.000
_cell.length_b   1.000
_cell.length_c   1.000
_cell.angle_alpha   90.00
_cell.angle_beta   90.00
_cell.angle_gamma   90.00
#
_symmetry.space_group_name_H-M   'P 1'
#
loop_
_entity.id
_entity.type
_entity.pdbx_description
1 polymer ?
#
loop_
_entity_poly.entity_id
_entity_poly.type
_entity_poly.pdbx_seq_one_letter_code
_entity_poly.pdbx_strand_id
1 'polypeptide(L)'
;MSLNLQERQAAALQAMLALVPQRASSAFTQTDAALPQASTAWKILIFDSAAKDILAPLMTVGMLRRQGVTLHLPLKSRRSPVVEAPAVYLVSPTEENVQLLLEELHQKLYAFYFFNFTDRLPEDLMQLLARGAVEAGMVSQVVSVVDRYVDYVCLSPSEFSLNKPGIYSVLNGNSSDAQASGRGLKAFSAKQRKEKPNRSRRERREGRRKEGEREEKDNIQRRNRGKHREGRNEKTNRDITERVERGLLAGVFPCFDLVESPSPTSETCFFHCCRSRKR
;
A
#
# COMPACT_ATOMS: atom_id res chain seq x y z
N MET A 1 0.55 -3.09 -16.91
CA MET A 1 -0.04 -1.88 -16.29
C MET A 1 0.88 -1.41 -15.19
N SER A 2 1.37 -0.15 -15.24
CA SER A 2 1.99 0.47 -14.06
C SER A 2 0.89 0.85 -13.04
N LEU A 3 1.24 0.92 -11.76
CA LEU A 3 0.33 1.42 -10.72
C LEU A 3 0.56 2.91 -10.51
N ASN A 4 -0.09 3.75 -11.32
CA ASN A 4 -0.14 5.19 -11.06
C ASN A 4 -1.08 5.46 -9.87
N LEU A 5 -0.50 5.89 -8.75
CA LEU A 5 -1.21 6.22 -7.51
C LEU A 5 -1.94 7.57 -7.62
N GLN A 6 -1.34 8.56 -8.29
CA GLN A 6 -1.91 9.89 -8.51
C GLN A 6 -3.19 9.80 -9.36
N GLU A 7 -3.17 9.02 -10.46
CA GLU A 7 -4.37 8.72 -11.27
C GLU A 7 -5.46 8.05 -10.44
N ARG A 8 -5.11 7.06 -9.62
CA ARG A 8 -6.07 6.34 -8.77
C ARG A 8 -6.70 7.25 -7.72
N GLN A 9 -5.92 8.12 -7.07
CA GLN A 9 -6.43 9.08 -6.09
C GLN A 9 -7.31 10.14 -6.76
N ALA A 10 -6.89 10.69 -7.90
CA ALA A 10 -7.68 11.63 -8.68
C ALA A 10 -8.98 10.99 -9.22
N ALA A 11 -8.96 9.72 -9.62
CA ALA A 11 -10.16 8.98 -10.03
C ALA A 11 -11.12 8.72 -8.86
N ALA A 12 -10.60 8.41 -7.67
CA ALA A 12 -11.42 8.22 -6.47
C ALA A 12 -12.13 9.53 -6.04
N LEU A 13 -11.42 10.67 -6.10
CA LEU A 13 -12.00 11.99 -5.83
C LEU A 13 -13.00 12.43 -6.92
N GLN A 14 -12.76 12.09 -8.19
CA GLN A 14 -13.74 12.30 -9.25
C GLN A 14 -14.99 11.42 -9.06
N ALA A 15 -14.85 10.15 -8.68
CA ALA A 15 -15.99 9.28 -8.36
C ALA A 15 -16.78 9.76 -7.12
N MET A 16 -16.11 10.37 -6.14
CA MET A 16 -16.76 11.06 -5.01
C MET A 16 -17.56 12.28 -5.50
N LEU A 17 -16.95 13.18 -6.29
CA LEU A 17 -17.62 14.38 -6.80
C LEU A 17 -18.74 14.07 -7.81
N ALA A 18 -18.64 12.96 -8.53
CA ALA A 18 -19.68 12.48 -9.45
C ALA A 18 -20.96 12.02 -8.73
N LEU A 19 -20.98 11.96 -7.40
CA LEU A 19 -22.13 11.62 -6.55
C LEU A 19 -22.91 10.38 -7.02
N VAL A 20 -22.21 9.42 -7.64
CA VAL A 20 -22.82 8.20 -8.18
C VAL A 20 -23.43 7.42 -7.01
N PRO A 21 -24.75 7.17 -7.01
CA PRO A 21 -25.36 6.32 -6.00
C PRO A 21 -24.67 4.97 -6.01
N GLN A 22 -23.93 4.65 -4.95
CA GLN A 22 -23.46 3.29 -4.74
C GLN A 22 -24.73 2.45 -4.61
N ARG A 23 -25.02 1.62 -5.63
CA ARG A 23 -26.23 0.81 -5.66
C ARG A 23 -26.16 -0.22 -4.52
N ALA A 24 -26.67 0.17 -3.36
CA ALA A 24 -26.98 -0.74 -2.27
C ALA A 24 -27.93 -1.79 -2.83
N SER A 25 -27.45 -3.03 -2.90
CA SER A 25 -28.22 -4.13 -3.46
C SER A 25 -29.37 -4.51 -2.53
N SER A 26 -30.58 -4.42 -3.07
CA SER A 26 -31.87 -4.91 -2.54
C SER A 26 -32.65 -4.06 -1.52
N ALA A 27 -33.97 -4.06 -1.73
CA ALA A 27 -35.01 -4.08 -0.70
C ALA A 27 -35.33 -2.82 0.15
N PHE A 28 -35.30 -1.61 -0.43
CA PHE A 28 -36.17 -0.53 0.05
C PHE A 28 -36.89 0.19 -1.10
N THR A 29 -38.20 -0.05 -1.23
CA THR A 29 -39.08 0.64 -2.17
C THR A 29 -39.66 1.89 -1.50
N GLN A 30 -39.00 3.03 -1.64
CA GLN A 30 -39.53 4.30 -1.15
C GLN A 30 -39.27 5.43 -2.15
N THR A 31 -40.37 5.89 -2.76
CA THR A 31 -40.61 7.18 -3.44
C THR A 31 -39.43 7.87 -4.13
N ASP A 32 -39.54 8.04 -5.45
CA ASP A 32 -38.61 8.77 -6.33
C ASP A 32 -38.65 10.30 -6.09
N ALA A 33 -38.23 10.71 -4.88
CA ALA A 33 -38.38 12.06 -4.34
C ALA A 33 -37.06 12.84 -4.39
N ALA A 34 -36.73 13.33 -5.58
CA ALA A 34 -35.82 14.46 -5.79
C ALA A 34 -34.43 14.39 -5.12
N LEU A 35 -33.78 13.22 -5.09
CA LEU A 35 -32.31 13.20 -5.03
C LEU A 35 -31.78 13.94 -6.27
N PRO A 36 -30.89 14.95 -6.12
CA PRO A 36 -30.45 15.76 -7.24
C PRO A 36 -29.70 14.89 -8.25
N GLN A 37 -30.21 14.78 -9.48
CA GLN A 37 -29.59 13.96 -10.52
C GLN A 37 -28.15 14.42 -10.73
N ALA A 38 -27.21 13.51 -10.42
CA ALA A 38 -25.80 13.85 -10.18
C ALA A 38 -25.03 14.40 -11.40
N SER A 39 -25.65 14.35 -12.57
CA SER A 39 -25.16 14.83 -13.87
C SER A 39 -25.52 16.29 -14.20
N THR A 40 -26.53 16.89 -13.56
CA THR A 40 -27.07 18.21 -13.95
C THR A 40 -27.12 19.25 -12.83
N ALA A 41 -27.14 18.84 -11.56
CA ALA A 41 -27.08 19.77 -10.44
C ALA A 41 -25.66 20.36 -10.24
N TRP A 42 -25.58 21.68 -10.14
CA TRP A 42 -24.39 22.37 -9.64
C TRP A 42 -24.24 22.13 -8.14
N LYS A 43 -23.00 22.08 -7.64
CA LYS A 43 -22.71 21.75 -6.22
C LYS A 43 -21.56 22.54 -5.63
N ILE A 44 -21.57 22.63 -4.31
CA ILE A 44 -20.58 23.35 -3.51
C ILE A 44 -19.61 22.34 -2.88
N LEU A 45 -18.31 22.60 -2.95
CA LEU A 45 -17.27 21.77 -2.32
C LEU A 45 -16.70 22.48 -1.08
N ILE A 46 -16.93 21.92 0.10
CA ILE A 46 -16.34 22.40 1.35
C ILE A 46 -15.16 21.50 1.72
N PHE A 47 -14.00 22.08 2.01
CA PHE A 47 -12.77 21.32 2.29
C PHE A 47 -11.99 21.90 3.48
N ASP A 48 -11.29 21.08 4.26
CA ASP A 48 -10.37 21.59 5.30
C ASP A 48 -8.94 21.80 4.78
N SER A 49 -8.00 22.18 5.64
CA SER A 49 -6.60 22.40 5.23
C SER A 49 -5.90 21.13 4.75
N ALA A 50 -6.20 19.97 5.32
CA ALA A 50 -5.63 18.69 4.87
C ALA A 50 -6.19 18.31 3.49
N ALA A 51 -7.50 18.42 3.32
CA ALA A 51 -8.17 18.19 2.04
C ALA A 51 -7.72 19.17 0.94
N LYS A 52 -7.40 20.42 1.29
CA LYS A 52 -6.79 21.39 0.35
C LYS A 52 -5.46 20.87 -0.22
N ASP A 53 -4.57 20.40 0.65
CA ASP A 53 -3.25 19.90 0.26
C ASP A 53 -3.35 18.59 -0.55
N ILE A 54 -4.36 17.76 -0.26
CA ILE A 54 -4.70 16.56 -1.05
C ILE A 54 -5.25 16.93 -2.44
N LEU A 55 -6.13 17.93 -2.52
CA LEU A 55 -6.77 18.35 -3.79
C LEU A 55 -5.80 19.07 -4.74
N ALA A 56 -4.88 19.88 -4.21
CA ALA A 56 -4.03 20.77 -5.00
C ALA A 56 -3.21 20.09 -6.13
N PRO A 57 -2.53 18.94 -5.92
CA PRO A 57 -1.80 18.23 -6.99
C PRO A 57 -2.67 17.26 -7.81
N LEU A 58 -3.97 17.12 -7.51
CA LEU A 58 -4.87 16.16 -8.15
C LEU A 58 -5.95 16.81 -9.02
N MET A 59 -6.43 18.00 -8.65
CA MET A 59 -7.60 18.62 -9.27
C MET A 59 -7.39 20.12 -9.49
N THR A 60 -7.22 20.52 -10.75
CA THR A 60 -7.26 21.95 -11.13
C THR A 60 -8.69 22.51 -11.01
N VAL A 61 -8.83 23.83 -10.87
CA VAL A 61 -10.15 24.51 -10.87
C VAL A 61 -10.96 24.16 -12.12
N GLY A 62 -10.30 23.95 -13.27
CA GLY A 62 -10.95 23.47 -14.50
C GLY A 62 -11.50 22.04 -14.41
N MET A 63 -10.87 21.15 -13.63
CA MET A 63 -11.39 19.80 -13.36
C MET A 63 -12.58 19.84 -12.39
N LEU A 64 -12.51 20.64 -11.33
CA LEU A 64 -13.62 20.83 -10.39
C LEU A 64 -14.88 21.35 -11.11
N ARG A 65 -14.74 22.37 -11.98
CA ARG A 65 -15.83 22.88 -12.82
C ARG A 65 -16.41 21.82 -13.76
N ARG A 66 -15.58 20.98 -14.41
CA ARG A 66 -16.07 19.86 -15.24
C ARG A 66 -16.79 18.77 -14.45
N GLN A 67 -16.53 18.64 -13.15
CA GLN A 67 -17.27 17.76 -12.25
C GLN A 67 -18.54 18.41 -11.67
N GLY A 68 -18.92 19.62 -12.10
CA GLY A 68 -20.12 20.34 -11.65
C GLY A 68 -19.93 21.16 -10.36
N VAL A 69 -18.71 21.29 -9.85
CA VAL A 69 -18.41 22.13 -8.68
C VAL A 69 -18.32 23.59 -9.13
N THR A 70 -19.29 24.42 -8.74
CA THR A 70 -19.33 25.86 -9.08
C THR A 70 -18.58 26.70 -8.04
N LEU A 71 -18.69 26.34 -6.77
CA LEU A 71 -18.13 27.04 -5.62
C LEU A 71 -17.31 26.06 -4.77
N HIS A 72 -16.13 26.50 -4.31
CA HIS A 72 -15.26 25.69 -3.46
C HIS A 72 -14.69 26.56 -2.34
N LEU A 73 -14.87 26.15 -1.08
CA LEU A 73 -14.61 27.00 0.10
C LEU A 73 -13.95 26.23 1.26
N PRO A 74 -13.08 26.88 2.06
CA PRO A 74 -12.44 26.23 3.20
C PRO A 74 -13.39 26.15 4.41
N LEU A 75 -13.44 25.01 5.12
CA LEU A 75 -14.39 24.76 6.21
C LEU A 75 -14.45 25.88 7.26
N LYS A 76 -13.33 26.53 7.59
CA LYS A 76 -13.24 27.58 8.63
C LYS A 76 -13.58 29.01 8.15
N SER A 77 -14.00 29.23 6.88
CA SER A 77 -14.52 30.53 6.45
C SER A 77 -15.99 30.72 6.83
N ARG A 78 -16.40 31.94 7.20
CA ARG A 78 -17.82 32.31 7.25
C ARG A 78 -18.46 32.14 5.87
N ARG A 79 -19.67 31.58 5.82
CA ARG A 79 -20.43 31.29 4.59
C ARG A 79 -21.84 31.88 4.67
N SER A 80 -22.39 32.22 3.52
CA SER A 80 -23.83 32.52 3.38
C SER A 80 -24.61 31.23 3.12
N PRO A 81 -25.86 31.10 3.58
CA PRO A 81 -26.71 29.98 3.21
C PRO A 81 -27.00 29.97 1.71
N VAL A 82 -27.00 28.79 1.11
CA VAL A 82 -27.35 28.53 -0.29
C VAL A 82 -28.30 27.32 -0.31
N VAL A 83 -29.52 27.54 0.14
CA VAL A 83 -30.51 26.49 0.49
C VAL A 83 -30.97 25.61 -0.68
N GLU A 84 -30.66 25.99 -1.91
CA GLU A 84 -30.95 25.21 -3.14
C GLU A 84 -29.82 24.22 -3.48
N ALA A 85 -28.63 24.39 -2.91
CA ALA A 85 -27.42 23.70 -3.34
C ALA A 85 -27.18 22.39 -2.57
N PRO A 86 -26.80 21.30 -3.26
CA PRO A 86 -26.11 20.17 -2.63
C PRO A 86 -24.66 20.56 -2.28
N ALA A 87 -24.25 20.24 -1.05
CA ALA A 87 -22.93 20.49 -0.49
C ALA A 87 -22.16 19.19 -0.27
N VAL A 88 -20.98 19.11 -0.88
CA VAL A 88 -20.05 17.99 -0.75
C VAL A 88 -18.91 18.41 0.15
N TYR A 89 -18.74 17.72 1.26
CA TYR A 89 -17.68 17.97 2.22
C TYR A 89 -16.55 16.95 2.03
N LEU A 90 -15.30 17.41 2.07
CA LEU A 90 -14.10 16.59 2.16
C LEU A 90 -13.24 17.11 3.32
N VAL A 91 -13.28 16.45 4.47
CA VAL A 91 -12.68 16.97 5.72
C VAL A 91 -11.95 15.86 6.49
N SER A 92 -10.95 16.22 7.30
CA SER A 92 -10.32 15.27 8.22
C SER A 92 -11.24 14.95 9.42
N PRO A 93 -11.21 13.71 9.95
CA PRO A 93 -12.06 13.28 11.07
C PRO A 93 -11.52 13.81 12.42
N THR A 94 -11.57 15.14 12.59
CA THR A 94 -11.19 15.83 13.84
C THR A 94 -12.42 16.35 14.57
N GLU A 95 -12.31 16.47 15.89
CA GLU A 95 -13.41 16.96 16.74
C GLU A 95 -13.81 18.40 16.37
N GLU A 96 -12.84 19.29 16.13
CA GLU A 96 -13.08 20.65 15.63
C GLU A 96 -13.91 20.66 14.34
N ASN A 97 -13.57 19.80 13.37
CA ASN A 97 -14.31 19.73 12.11
C ASN A 97 -15.74 19.22 12.33
N VAL A 98 -15.93 18.19 13.16
CA VAL A 98 -17.28 17.64 13.44
C VAL A 98 -18.16 18.64 14.19
N GLN A 99 -17.60 19.40 15.14
CA GLN A 99 -18.32 20.50 15.80
C GLN A 99 -18.78 21.56 14.78
N LEU A 100 -17.91 21.99 13.86
CA LEU A 100 -18.26 22.92 12.78
C LEU A 100 -19.33 22.35 11.82
N LEU A 101 -19.28 21.06 11.48
CA LEU A 101 -20.34 20.41 10.68
C LEU A 101 -21.69 20.44 11.40
N LEU A 102 -21.71 20.24 12.72
CA LEU A 102 -22.94 20.33 13.52
C LEU A 102 -23.48 21.76 13.57
N GLU A 103 -22.63 22.78 13.70
CA GLU A 103 -23.06 24.19 13.61
C GLU A 103 -23.72 24.51 12.24
N GLU A 104 -23.18 23.98 11.13
CA GLU A 104 -23.75 24.19 9.79
C GLU A 104 -25.05 23.41 9.53
N LEU A 105 -25.25 22.27 10.20
CA LEU A 105 -26.53 21.56 10.19
C LEU A 105 -27.60 22.33 10.96
N HIS A 106 -27.27 22.92 12.11
CA HIS A 106 -28.20 23.80 12.85
C HIS A 106 -28.53 25.09 12.07
N GLN A 107 -27.58 25.64 11.31
CA GLN A 107 -27.77 26.81 10.45
C GLN A 107 -28.48 26.51 9.12
N LYS A 108 -28.67 25.23 8.75
CA LYS A 108 -29.41 24.77 7.56
C LYS A 108 -28.97 25.44 6.26
N LEU A 109 -27.65 25.58 6.09
CA LEU A 109 -27.04 26.33 4.98
C LEU A 109 -27.30 25.73 3.60
N TYR A 110 -27.62 24.43 3.47
CA TYR A 110 -27.65 23.69 2.21
C TYR A 110 -28.85 22.74 2.08
N ALA A 111 -29.20 22.39 0.83
CA ALA A 111 -30.29 21.45 0.54
C ALA A 111 -29.96 20.01 0.99
N PHE A 112 -28.74 19.57 0.67
CA PHE A 112 -28.27 18.21 0.89
C PHE A 112 -26.79 18.22 1.31
N TYR A 113 -26.43 17.32 2.23
CA TYR A 113 -25.11 17.22 2.83
C TYR A 113 -24.49 15.86 2.52
N PHE A 114 -23.34 15.86 1.86
CA PHE A 114 -22.55 14.66 1.54
C PHE A 114 -21.22 14.72 2.29
N PHE A 115 -21.14 14.04 3.44
CA PHE A 115 -19.94 14.04 4.29
C PHE A 115 -18.93 12.96 3.83
N ASN A 116 -17.73 13.39 3.45
CA ASN A 116 -16.63 12.49 3.10
C ASN A 116 -15.42 12.77 4.00
N PHE A 117 -14.95 11.76 4.72
CA PHE A 117 -13.81 11.88 5.63
C PHE A 117 -12.50 11.40 4.98
N THR A 118 -11.40 12.11 5.20
CA THR A 118 -10.09 11.78 4.56
C THR A 118 -9.48 10.48 5.12
N ASP A 119 -9.71 10.18 6.40
CA ASP A 119 -9.36 8.94 7.09
C ASP A 119 -10.61 8.43 7.85
N ARG A 120 -10.54 7.24 8.45
CA ARG A 120 -11.63 6.61 9.20
C ARG A 120 -12.19 7.52 10.31
N LEU A 121 -13.49 7.78 10.28
CA LEU A 121 -14.20 8.44 11.39
C LEU A 121 -14.20 7.56 12.66
N PRO A 122 -13.79 8.09 13.84
CA PRO A 122 -13.97 7.42 15.13
C PRO A 122 -15.46 7.25 15.48
N GLU A 123 -15.78 6.15 16.15
CA GLU A 123 -17.16 5.81 16.53
C GLU A 123 -17.79 6.86 17.46
N ASP A 124 -16.99 7.42 18.37
CA ASP A 124 -17.39 8.51 19.28
C ASP A 124 -17.82 9.77 18.49
N LEU A 125 -17.06 10.13 17.45
CA LEU A 125 -17.36 11.29 16.59
C LEU A 125 -18.51 11.00 15.61
N MET A 126 -18.68 9.75 15.17
CA MET A 126 -19.82 9.31 14.38
C MET A 126 -21.12 9.40 15.19
N GLN A 127 -21.10 8.97 16.46
CA GLN A 127 -22.25 9.07 17.36
C GLN A 127 -22.57 10.53 17.71
N LEU A 128 -21.55 11.38 17.91
CA LEU A 128 -21.71 12.82 18.09
C LEU A 128 -22.38 13.48 16.86
N LEU A 129 -21.88 13.17 15.65
CA LEU A 129 -22.45 13.67 14.39
C LEU A 129 -23.91 13.22 14.19
N ALA A 130 -24.20 11.93 14.45
CA ALA A 130 -25.54 11.38 14.34
C ALA A 130 -26.52 12.02 15.32
N ARG A 131 -26.11 12.20 16.59
CA ARG A 131 -26.91 12.89 17.61
C ARG A 131 -27.22 14.33 17.20
N GLY A 132 -26.19 15.10 16.84
CA GLY A 132 -26.38 16.51 16.48
C GLY A 132 -27.17 16.71 15.17
N ALA A 133 -27.14 15.75 14.23
CA ALA A 133 -28.00 15.75 13.05
C ALA A 133 -29.50 15.49 13.37
N VAL A 134 -29.77 14.69 14.41
CA VAL A 134 -31.13 14.52 14.97
C VAL A 134 -31.57 15.77 15.71
N GLU A 135 -30.71 16.36 16.54
CA GLU A 135 -31.00 17.60 17.29
C GLU A 135 -31.26 18.81 16.36
N ALA A 136 -30.52 18.92 15.25
CA ALA A 136 -30.78 19.91 14.20
C ALA A 136 -32.05 19.61 13.35
N GLY A 137 -32.59 18.39 13.44
CA GLY A 137 -33.70 17.92 12.60
C GLY A 137 -33.36 17.89 11.10
N MET A 138 -32.12 17.49 10.74
CA MET A 138 -31.58 17.51 9.37
C MET A 138 -31.23 16.11 8.82
N VAL A 139 -31.74 15.05 9.46
CA VAL A 139 -31.42 13.66 9.12
C VAL A 139 -31.73 13.32 7.66
N SER A 140 -32.86 13.80 7.13
CA SER A 140 -33.28 13.55 5.73
C SER A 140 -32.41 14.25 4.69
N GLN A 141 -31.64 15.27 5.10
CA GLN A 141 -30.77 16.07 4.24
C GLN A 141 -29.33 15.55 4.24
N VAL A 142 -28.93 14.73 5.22
CA VAL A 142 -27.62 14.06 5.25
C VAL A 142 -27.69 12.80 4.39
N VAL A 143 -27.35 12.92 3.11
CA VAL A 143 -27.54 11.86 2.10
C VAL A 143 -26.51 10.73 2.22
N SER A 144 -25.28 11.05 2.63
CA SER A 144 -24.23 10.03 2.80
C SER A 144 -23.13 10.46 3.77
N VAL A 145 -22.61 9.50 4.54
CA VAL A 145 -21.38 9.62 5.33
C VAL A 145 -20.41 8.53 4.89
N VAL A 146 -19.22 8.90 4.39
CA VAL A 146 -18.28 7.95 3.76
C VAL A 146 -16.82 8.23 4.12
N ASP A 147 -16.15 7.24 4.72
CA ASP A 147 -14.69 7.24 4.84
C ASP A 147 -14.03 7.03 3.45
N ARG A 148 -13.13 7.91 3.04
CA ARG A 148 -12.47 7.84 1.71
C ARG A 148 -11.04 7.31 1.72
N TYR A 149 -10.36 7.28 2.87
CA TYR A 149 -8.99 6.77 3.01
C TYR A 149 -8.00 7.42 2.02
N VAL A 150 -8.06 8.75 1.91
CA VAL A 150 -7.24 9.63 1.03
C VAL A 150 -6.29 10.54 1.81
N ASP A 151 -5.99 10.25 3.08
CA ASP A 151 -5.08 11.01 3.97
C ASP A 151 -3.59 10.87 3.59
N TYR A 152 -3.26 11.20 2.34
CA TYR A 152 -1.93 11.27 1.75
C TYR A 152 -1.95 12.19 0.53
N VAL A 153 -0.81 12.81 0.22
CA VAL A 153 -0.64 13.72 -0.92
C VAL A 153 0.25 13.06 -1.96
N CYS A 154 -0.29 12.71 -3.13
CA CYS A 154 0.54 12.24 -4.25
C CYS A 154 1.24 13.41 -4.92
N LEU A 155 2.58 13.32 -5.05
CA LEU A 155 3.41 14.31 -5.73
C LEU A 155 3.84 13.81 -7.12
N SER A 156 3.99 12.49 -7.26
CA SER A 156 4.38 11.80 -8.51
C SER A 156 3.55 10.52 -8.67
N PRO A 157 3.48 9.91 -9.88
CA PRO A 157 2.75 8.66 -10.13
C PRO A 157 3.07 7.49 -9.19
N SER A 158 4.27 7.44 -8.62
CA SER A 158 4.74 6.39 -7.71
C SER A 158 5.11 6.89 -6.30
N GLU A 159 4.82 8.15 -5.97
CA GLU A 159 5.31 8.78 -4.73
C GLU A 159 4.20 9.56 -4.00
N PHE A 160 4.10 9.33 -2.69
CA PHE A 160 3.17 10.03 -1.81
C PHE A 160 3.86 10.50 -0.53
N SER A 161 3.38 11.62 0.00
CA SER A 161 3.70 12.13 1.33
C SER A 161 2.51 11.94 2.27
N LEU A 162 2.76 11.63 3.53
CA LEU A 162 1.72 11.63 4.58
C LEU A 162 1.40 13.05 5.10
N ASN A 163 2.05 14.10 4.57
CA ASN A 163 1.89 15.51 4.92
C ASN A 163 1.88 15.81 6.44
N LYS A 164 2.68 15.07 7.21
CA LYS A 164 2.74 15.17 8.69
C LYS A 164 4.09 15.79 9.12
N PRO A 165 4.18 17.13 9.24
CA PRO A 165 5.42 17.79 9.63
C PRO A 165 5.86 17.36 11.03
N GLY A 166 7.17 17.34 11.27
CA GLY A 166 7.75 16.92 12.55
C GLY A 166 7.66 15.41 12.86
N ILE A 167 7.06 14.58 11.99
CA ILE A 167 6.88 13.13 12.22
C ILE A 167 8.17 12.40 12.60
N TYR A 168 9.31 12.77 12.00
CA TYR A 168 10.63 12.21 12.33
C TYR A 168 11.02 12.47 13.80
N SER A 169 10.77 13.67 14.31
CA SER A 169 11.02 14.02 15.71
C SER A 169 10.07 13.26 16.66
N VAL A 170 8.82 13.04 16.27
CA VAL A 170 7.85 12.27 17.09
C VAL A 170 8.14 10.76 17.09
N LEU A 171 8.76 10.22 16.03
CA LEU A 171 9.16 8.80 15.95
C LEU A 171 10.51 8.51 16.59
N ASN A 172 11.48 9.43 16.49
CA ASN A 172 12.87 9.22 16.92
C ASN A 172 13.24 10.01 18.19
N GLY A 173 12.37 10.90 18.67
CA GLY A 173 12.58 11.68 19.88
C GLY A 173 12.50 10.82 21.14
N ASN A 174 13.36 11.14 22.11
CA ASN A 174 13.30 10.54 23.44
C ASN A 174 11.98 10.93 24.10
N SER A 175 11.41 10.03 24.92
CA SER A 175 10.04 10.18 25.43
C SER A 175 9.82 11.37 26.38
N SER A 176 10.90 12.07 26.77
CA SER A 176 10.88 13.37 27.46
C SER A 176 10.28 14.49 26.60
N ASP A 177 10.63 14.55 25.33
CA ASP A 177 10.43 15.76 24.49
C ASP A 177 9.08 15.74 23.77
N ALA A 178 8.40 14.58 23.81
CA ALA A 178 7.10 14.29 23.20
C ALA A 178 5.90 15.01 23.86
N GLN A 179 6.10 16.20 24.45
CA GLN A 179 5.02 17.10 24.88
C GLN A 179 4.94 18.40 24.06
N ALA A 180 6.05 18.88 23.48
CA ALA A 180 6.10 20.19 22.82
C ALA A 180 5.42 20.23 21.43
N SER A 181 5.41 19.10 20.70
CA SER A 181 4.92 19.04 19.32
C SER A 181 3.98 17.85 19.08
N GLY A 182 2.73 18.13 18.72
CA GLY A 182 1.81 17.15 18.12
C GLY A 182 0.92 16.36 19.09
N ARG A 183 -0.10 17.00 19.70
CA ARG A 183 -1.15 16.31 20.47
C ARG A 183 -1.84 15.17 19.67
N GLY A 184 -2.00 15.32 18.35
CA GLY A 184 -2.69 14.34 17.50
C GLY A 184 -1.94 13.03 17.22
N LEU A 185 -0.61 12.97 17.36
CA LEU A 185 0.17 11.79 16.89
C LEU A 185 0.20 10.62 17.86
N LYS A 186 -0.07 10.84 19.16
CA LYS A 186 -0.04 9.77 20.18
C LYS A 186 -1.11 8.70 19.96
N ALA A 187 -2.28 9.10 19.44
CA ALA A 187 -3.36 8.17 19.08
C ALA A 187 -2.94 7.18 17.97
N PHE A 188 -2.22 7.66 16.96
CA PHE A 188 -1.87 6.85 15.77
C PHE A 188 -0.90 5.70 16.12
N SER A 189 0.12 5.98 16.93
CA SER A 189 1.09 4.99 17.40
C SER A 189 0.45 3.92 18.30
N ALA A 190 -0.46 4.33 19.19
CA ALA A 190 -1.18 3.42 20.07
C ALA A 190 -2.14 2.47 19.30
N LYS A 191 -2.82 2.98 18.26
CA LYS A 191 -3.83 2.22 17.50
C LYS A 191 -3.18 1.23 16.52
N GLN A 192 -2.17 1.65 15.75
CA GLN A 192 -1.39 0.76 14.86
C GLN A 192 -0.76 -0.44 15.60
N ARG A 193 -0.42 -0.27 16.89
CA ARG A 193 0.19 -1.32 17.73
C ARG A 193 -0.71 -2.54 18.01
N LYS A 194 -2.03 -2.44 17.80
CA LYS A 194 -2.97 -3.55 18.06
C LYS A 194 -3.29 -4.41 16.82
N GLU A 195 -3.19 -3.87 15.60
CA GLU A 195 -3.80 -4.52 14.41
C GLU A 195 -2.82 -5.28 13.50
N LYS A 196 -1.50 -5.24 13.74
CA LYS A 196 -0.51 -5.93 12.88
C LYS A 196 0.53 -6.75 13.66
N PRO A 197 0.47 -8.10 13.61
CA PRO A 197 1.56 -8.93 14.11
C PRO A 197 2.80 -8.75 13.23
N ASN A 198 3.96 -8.46 13.85
CA ASN A 198 5.20 -8.08 13.16
C ASN A 198 5.78 -9.19 12.28
N ARG A 199 5.39 -9.22 11.00
CA ARG A 199 5.91 -10.12 9.94
C ARG A 199 7.45 -10.15 9.90
N SER A 200 8.07 -8.98 9.91
CA SER A 200 9.53 -8.77 9.94
C SER A 200 10.26 -9.43 11.13
N ARG A 201 9.57 -9.64 12.26
CA ARG A 201 10.15 -10.30 13.45
C ARG A 201 10.00 -11.82 13.42
N ARG A 202 9.09 -12.35 12.58
CA ARG A 202 8.93 -13.79 12.33
C ARG A 202 9.98 -14.26 11.31
N GLU A 203 10.09 -13.55 10.19
CA GLU A 203 11.07 -13.83 9.12
C GLU A 203 12.52 -13.81 9.64
N ARG A 204 12.90 -12.84 10.51
CA ARG A 204 14.22 -12.83 11.19
C ARG A 204 14.46 -13.99 12.17
N ARG A 205 13.41 -14.63 12.70
CA ARG A 205 13.54 -15.82 13.58
C ARG A 205 13.64 -17.12 12.75
N GLU A 206 12.92 -17.22 11.64
CA GLU A 206 13.00 -18.37 10.73
C GLU A 206 14.32 -18.39 9.94
N GLY A 207 14.89 -17.23 9.60
CA GLY A 207 16.25 -17.13 9.05
C GLY A 207 17.29 -17.80 9.96
N ARG A 208 17.42 -17.33 11.22
CA ARG A 208 18.39 -17.88 12.18
C ARG A 208 18.20 -19.36 12.50
N ARG A 209 16.96 -19.88 12.46
CA ARG A 209 16.72 -21.33 12.61
C ARG A 209 17.27 -22.13 11.42
N LYS A 210 16.99 -21.69 10.19
CA LYS A 210 17.49 -22.34 8.96
C LYS A 210 19.01 -22.21 8.78
N GLU A 211 19.62 -21.21 9.42
CA GLU A 211 21.07 -21.01 9.50
C GLU A 211 21.72 -22.05 10.42
N GLY A 212 21.26 -22.16 11.68
CA GLY A 212 21.74 -23.18 12.61
C GLY A 212 21.49 -24.62 12.14
N GLU A 213 20.34 -24.90 11.53
CA GLU A 213 20.05 -26.21 10.92
C GLU A 213 20.99 -26.57 9.74
N ARG A 214 21.65 -25.59 9.11
CA ARG A 214 22.67 -25.85 8.08
C ARG A 214 24.03 -26.13 8.72
N GLU A 215 24.43 -25.32 9.70
CA GLU A 215 25.69 -25.52 10.43
C GLU A 215 25.74 -26.90 11.12
N GLU A 216 24.64 -27.33 11.74
CA GLU A 216 24.56 -28.66 12.37
C GLU A 216 24.68 -29.81 11.34
N LYS A 217 24.02 -29.69 10.18
CA LYS A 217 24.12 -30.67 9.10
C LYS A 217 25.54 -30.73 8.51
N ASP A 218 26.19 -29.60 8.31
CA ASP A 218 27.59 -29.55 7.86
C ASP A 218 28.56 -30.13 8.91
N ASN A 219 28.30 -29.94 10.20
CA ASN A 219 29.10 -30.52 11.28
C ASN A 219 28.96 -32.06 11.31
N ILE A 220 27.73 -32.58 11.18
CA ILE A 220 27.47 -34.03 11.04
C ILE A 220 28.16 -34.58 9.79
N GLN A 221 28.09 -33.88 8.66
CA GLN A 221 28.73 -34.25 7.40
C GLN A 221 30.26 -34.33 7.54
N ARG A 222 30.88 -33.40 8.27
CA ARG A 222 32.31 -33.44 8.61
C ARG A 222 32.66 -34.63 9.51
N ARG A 223 31.87 -34.88 10.56
CA ARG A 223 32.05 -36.02 11.49
C ARG A 223 32.01 -37.37 10.77
N ASN A 224 31.06 -37.54 9.85
CA ASN A 224 30.91 -38.77 9.06
C ASN A 224 32.08 -38.96 8.07
N ARG A 225 32.58 -37.87 7.46
CA ARG A 225 33.80 -37.92 6.60
C ARG A 225 35.07 -38.29 7.38
N GLY A 226 35.15 -37.96 8.67
CA GLY A 226 36.23 -38.42 9.57
C GLY A 226 36.23 -39.94 9.72
N LYS A 227 35.13 -40.49 10.24
CA LYS A 227 34.96 -41.95 10.45
C LYS A 227 35.21 -42.77 9.19
N HIS A 228 34.81 -42.25 8.02
CA HIS A 228 34.99 -42.94 6.75
C HIS A 228 36.44 -42.97 6.23
N ARG A 229 37.36 -42.18 6.82
CA ARG A 229 38.82 -42.30 6.59
C ARG A 229 39.45 -43.33 7.53
N GLU A 230 39.08 -43.32 8.81
CA GLU A 230 39.59 -44.29 9.81
C GLU A 230 39.30 -45.73 9.38
N GLY A 231 38.02 -46.04 9.09
CA GLY A 231 37.59 -47.35 8.61
C GLY A 231 38.05 -47.70 7.17
N ARG A 232 38.78 -46.82 6.48
CA ARG A 232 39.47 -47.15 5.22
C ARG A 232 40.89 -47.63 5.50
N ASN A 233 41.64 -46.96 6.37
CA ASN A 233 43.00 -47.38 6.74
C ASN A 233 43.01 -48.78 7.40
N GLU A 234 42.00 -49.08 8.22
CA GLU A 234 41.83 -50.42 8.84
C GLU A 234 41.63 -51.56 7.84
N LYS A 235 41.10 -51.27 6.64
CA LYS A 235 40.97 -52.26 5.55
C LYS A 235 42.27 -52.38 4.76
N THR A 236 42.93 -51.27 4.43
CA THR A 236 44.21 -51.30 3.70
C THR A 236 45.25 -52.17 4.40
N ASN A 237 45.32 -52.12 5.74
CA ASN A 237 46.24 -52.95 6.52
C ASN A 237 45.92 -54.46 6.52
N ARG A 238 44.69 -54.87 6.13
CA ARG A 238 44.33 -56.29 5.92
C ARG A 238 44.54 -56.72 4.46
N ASP A 239 44.21 -55.85 3.51
CA ASP A 239 44.45 -56.09 2.08
C ASP A 239 45.95 -56.23 1.76
N ILE A 240 46.83 -55.57 2.54
CA ILE A 240 48.30 -55.71 2.41
C ILE A 240 48.76 -57.09 2.93
N THR A 241 48.26 -57.58 4.06
CA THR A 241 48.66 -58.91 4.57
C THR A 241 48.16 -60.04 3.68
N GLU A 242 46.89 -60.01 3.21
CA GLU A 242 46.39 -61.03 2.27
C GLU A 242 47.09 -61.02 0.90
N ARG A 243 47.66 -59.88 0.47
CA ARG A 243 48.40 -59.80 -0.80
C ARG A 243 49.82 -60.36 -0.75
N VAL A 244 50.47 -60.39 0.42
CA VAL A 244 51.78 -61.05 0.56
C VAL A 244 51.64 -62.56 0.40
N GLU A 245 50.61 -63.17 1.00
CA GLU A 245 50.39 -64.62 0.91
C GLU A 245 49.97 -65.09 -0.50
N ARG A 246 49.24 -64.26 -1.26
CA ARG A 246 48.78 -64.60 -2.61
C ARG A 246 49.71 -64.15 -3.74
N GLY A 247 50.78 -63.41 -3.43
CA GLY A 247 51.70 -62.85 -4.43
C GLY A 247 52.72 -63.83 -5.03
N LEU A 248 52.73 -65.10 -4.59
CA LEU A 248 53.77 -66.08 -4.95
C LEU A 248 53.38 -67.02 -6.11
N LEU A 249 52.18 -66.89 -6.69
CA LEU A 249 51.68 -67.76 -7.76
C LEU A 249 50.97 -66.96 -8.86
N ALA A 250 51.34 -67.27 -10.11
CA ALA A 250 50.81 -66.73 -11.38
C ALA A 250 51.05 -65.23 -11.68
N GLY A 251 51.65 -64.96 -12.83
CA GLY A 251 51.64 -63.67 -13.53
C GLY A 251 51.60 -63.89 -15.05
N VAL A 252 51.36 -62.83 -15.86
CA VAL A 252 51.60 -62.68 -17.33
C VAL A 252 50.94 -61.37 -17.85
N PHE A 253 51.51 -60.75 -18.90
CA PHE A 253 51.05 -59.53 -19.65
C PHE A 253 50.60 -59.90 -21.09
N PRO A 254 49.71 -59.14 -21.81
CA PRO A 254 49.97 -57.87 -22.54
C PRO A 254 48.82 -56.81 -22.37
N CYS A 255 48.66 -55.62 -22.99
CA CYS A 255 49.11 -54.89 -24.23
C CYS A 255 48.32 -55.20 -25.55
N PHE A 256 48.02 -54.27 -26.49
CA PHE A 256 48.25 -52.80 -26.60
C PHE A 256 46.92 -52.01 -26.89
N ASP A 257 46.62 -51.07 -27.81
CA ASP A 257 47.27 -50.42 -29.00
C ASP A 257 46.72 -48.95 -29.24
N LEU A 258 46.76 -48.35 -30.47
CA LEU A 258 47.05 -46.88 -30.66
C LEU A 258 46.35 -46.10 -31.84
N VAL A 259 46.70 -44.79 -32.02
CA VAL A 259 46.56 -43.85 -33.19
C VAL A 259 45.22 -43.05 -33.37
N GLU A 260 45.10 -41.80 -33.90
CA GLU A 260 45.88 -40.51 -33.90
C GLU A 260 45.01 -39.36 -34.54
N SER A 261 45.54 -38.13 -34.75
CA SER A 261 44.83 -36.92 -35.30
C SER A 261 45.73 -36.08 -36.25
N PRO A 262 45.19 -35.21 -37.16
CA PRO A 262 45.29 -33.74 -36.96
C PRO A 262 44.24 -32.84 -37.72
N SER A 263 44.44 -31.52 -37.68
CA SER A 263 43.79 -30.43 -38.47
C SER A 263 44.84 -29.75 -39.42
N PRO A 264 44.66 -28.62 -40.20
CA PRO A 264 43.78 -27.43 -40.01
C PRO A 264 43.29 -26.62 -41.28
N THR A 265 42.81 -25.38 -41.05
CA THR A 265 42.80 -24.15 -41.91
C THR A 265 41.79 -23.86 -43.06
N SER A 266 41.38 -22.57 -43.11
CA SER A 266 40.78 -21.73 -44.22
C SER A 266 39.52 -22.23 -44.95
N GLU A 267 38.44 -21.45 -45.10
CA GLU A 267 38.35 -20.23 -45.95
C GLU A 267 37.20 -19.25 -45.53
N THR A 268 37.09 -18.11 -46.24
CA THR A 268 36.08 -17.05 -46.02
C THR A 268 35.16 -16.84 -47.24
N CYS A 269 33.82 -16.83 -47.07
CA CYS A 269 32.93 -16.23 -48.07
C CYS A 269 31.57 -15.72 -47.55
N PHE A 270 30.91 -14.89 -48.37
CA PHE A 270 29.76 -14.03 -48.11
C PHE A 270 28.39 -14.73 -47.96
N PHE A 271 27.46 -14.09 -47.22
CA PHE A 271 26.08 -13.78 -47.66
C PHE A 271 25.54 -12.62 -46.78
N HIS A 272 25.65 -11.35 -47.20
CA HIS A 272 24.72 -10.55 -48.02
C HIS A 272 23.45 -10.01 -47.30
N CYS A 273 23.09 -8.76 -47.61
CA CYS A 273 22.08 -7.93 -46.91
C CYS A 273 20.78 -7.74 -47.74
N CYS A 274 19.62 -7.53 -47.09
CA CYS A 274 18.42 -6.99 -47.77
C CYS A 274 17.49 -6.09 -46.91
N ARG A 275 17.85 -4.80 -46.91
CA ARG A 275 17.08 -3.54 -46.82
C ARG A 275 15.52 -3.55 -46.89
N SER A 276 14.86 -2.75 -46.03
CA SER A 276 13.73 -1.80 -46.30
C SER A 276 13.31 -1.10 -44.98
N ARG A 277 13.28 0.22 -44.77
CA ARG A 277 12.53 1.36 -45.39
C ARG A 277 11.01 1.12 -45.43
N LYS A 278 10.20 1.78 -44.60
CA LYS A 278 9.75 3.20 -44.66
C LYS A 278 9.17 3.61 -46.03
N ARG A 279 7.86 3.87 -46.04
CA ARG A 279 7.31 5.15 -46.48
C ARG A 279 6.98 5.97 -45.23
#